data_AF-A0A0L0HAE1-F1
#
_entry.id   AF-A0A0L0HAE1-F1
#
_cell.length_a   1.000
_cell.length_b   1.000
_cell.length_c   1.000
_cell.angle_alpha   90.00
_cell.angle_beta   90.00
_cell.angle_gamma   90.00
#
_symmetry.space_group_name_H-M   'P 1'
#
loop_
_entity.id
_entity.type
_entity.pdbx_description
1 polymer ?
#
loop_
_entity_poly.entity_id
_entity_poly.type
_entity_poly.pdbx_seq_one_letter_code
_entity_poly.pdbx_strand_id
1 'polypeptide(L)'
;MTTLRPLFILYFLIHIPSTLLISLQGVFPTLDLPPFFRESLAGWIESSQDPFLTPLLKTGRVEPWFWGIIVCELFFQLPLESWLLVKVWQKEWDRIRVWAVVYAVHVVTTMVPILVVLKEADVENKWVLWGSYVPFLILPALFGWAVGLGGQSNVRKVKRG
;
A
#
# COMPACT_ATOMS: atom_id res chain seq x y z
N MET A 1 7.83 -3.07 -19.99
CA MET A 1 8.09 -2.13 -18.87
C MET A 1 7.60 -0.72 -19.16
N THR A 2 7.83 -0.16 -20.35
CA THR A 2 7.42 1.21 -20.70
C THR A 2 5.92 1.49 -20.57
N THR A 3 5.06 0.53 -20.94
CA THR A 3 3.59 0.66 -20.91
C THR A 3 2.99 0.64 -19.50
N LEU A 4 3.55 -0.15 -18.58
CA LEU A 4 3.05 -0.28 -17.20
C LEU A 4 3.65 0.76 -16.24
N ARG A 5 4.73 1.43 -16.64
CA ARG A 5 5.42 2.41 -15.79
C ARG A 5 4.50 3.52 -15.26
N PRO A 6 3.64 4.17 -16.08
CA PRO A 6 2.76 5.23 -15.58
C PRO A 6 1.78 4.73 -14.51
N LEU A 7 1.28 3.50 -14.67
CA LEU A 7 0.40 2.85 -13.71
C LEU A 7 1.10 2.66 -12.36
N PHE A 8 2.34 2.16 -12.35
CA PHE A 8 3.11 1.98 -11.11
C PHE A 8 3.47 3.31 -10.44
N ILE A 9 3.80 4.34 -11.22
CA ILE A 9 4.04 5.69 -10.68
C ILE A 9 2.78 6.23 -10.01
N LEU A 10 1.64 6.16 -10.71
CA LEU A 10 0.36 6.62 -10.17
C LEU A 10 -0.01 5.87 -8.89
N TYR A 11 0.18 4.55 -8.88
CA TYR A 11 -0.03 3.72 -7.70
C TYR A 11 0.77 4.22 -6.49
N PHE A 12 2.09 4.38 -6.62
CA PHE A 12 2.93 4.85 -5.51
C PHE A 12 2.58 6.29 -5.10
N LEU A 13 2.24 7.16 -6.05
CA LEU A 13 1.83 8.54 -5.77
C LEU A 13 0.51 8.63 -5.00
N ILE A 14 -0.36 7.64 -5.13
CA ILE A 14 -1.60 7.54 -4.34
C ILE A 14 -1.32 6.87 -2.99
N HIS A 15 -0.58 5.76 -2.99
CA HIS A 15 -0.33 4.97 -1.80
C HIS A 15 0.46 5.75 -0.73
N ILE A 16 1.57 6.41 -1.12
CA ILE A 16 2.45 7.12 -0.18
C ILE A 16 1.69 8.18 0.65
N PRO A 17 0.90 9.10 0.05
CA PRO A 17 0.07 10.02 0.81
C PRO A 17 -1.00 9.33 1.66
N SER A 18 -1.64 8.27 1.16
CA SER A 18 -2.66 7.52 1.91
C SER A 18 -2.07 6.86 3.15
N THR A 19 -0.91 6.23 3.04
CA THR A 19 -0.15 5.68 4.19
C THR A 19 0.22 6.78 5.17
N LEU A 20 0.71 7.93 4.70
CA LEU A 20 1.01 9.05 5.59
C LEU A 20 -0.23 9.58 6.31
N LEU A 21 -1.38 9.63 5.64
CA LEU A 21 -2.64 10.08 6.22
C LEU A 21 -3.14 9.08 7.29
N ILE A 22 -3.16 7.79 6.97
CA ILE A 22 -3.76 6.76 7.82
C ILE A 22 -2.76 6.29 8.88
N SER A 23 -1.60 5.80 8.45
CA SER A 23 -0.64 5.11 9.31
C SER A 23 0.02 6.04 10.32
N LEU A 24 0.28 7.31 9.95
CA LEU A 24 0.81 8.28 10.90
C LEU A 24 -0.17 8.54 12.05
N GLN A 25 -1.47 8.65 11.75
CA GLN A 25 -2.52 8.85 12.77
C GLN A 25 -2.77 7.57 13.59
N GLY A 26 -2.61 6.39 12.98
CA GLY A 26 -2.73 5.11 13.68
C GLY A 26 -1.57 4.81 14.64
N VAL A 27 -0.34 5.22 14.29
CA VAL A 27 0.85 5.03 15.16
C VAL A 27 1.00 6.16 16.17
N PHE A 28 0.74 7.40 15.75
CA PHE A 28 0.91 8.61 16.57
C PHE A 28 -0.39 9.41 16.68
N PRO A 29 -1.42 8.89 17.37
CA PRO A 29 -2.74 9.53 17.44
C PRO A 29 -2.72 10.90 18.15
N THR A 30 -1.71 11.15 18.98
CA THR A 30 -1.54 12.41 19.71
C THR A 30 -0.68 13.44 18.96
N LEU A 31 -0.19 13.09 17.77
CA LEU A 31 0.63 14.02 16.98
C LEU A 31 -0.24 15.21 16.54
N ASP A 32 0.29 16.42 16.72
CA ASP A 32 -0.39 17.63 16.28
C ASP A 32 -0.27 17.74 14.76
N LEU A 33 -1.34 17.40 14.07
CA LEU A 33 -1.43 17.39 12.61
C LEU A 33 -2.37 18.51 12.16
N PRO A 34 -2.13 19.12 10.99
CA PRO A 34 -3.06 20.10 10.43
C PRO A 34 -4.48 19.53 10.35
N PRO A 35 -5.52 20.34 10.63
CA PRO A 35 -6.91 19.87 10.68
C PRO A 35 -7.35 19.07 9.46
N PHE A 36 -6.88 19.48 8.28
CA PHE A 36 -7.11 18.79 7.01
C PHE A 36 -6.81 17.28 7.05
N PHE A 37 -5.74 16.83 7.71
CA PHE A 37 -5.40 15.40 7.77
C PHE A 37 -6.38 14.62 8.66
N ARG A 38 -6.78 15.22 9.79
CA ARG A 38 -7.73 14.58 10.71
C ARG A 38 -9.13 14.53 10.10
N GLU A 39 -9.56 15.63 9.50
CA GLU A 39 -10.85 15.75 8.82
C GLU A 39 -10.96 14.82 7.61
N SER A 40 -9.88 14.69 6.82
CA SER A 40 -9.86 13.77 5.67
C SER A 40 -10.00 12.32 6.11
N LEU A 41 -9.27 11.90 7.15
CA LEU A 41 -9.39 10.55 7.69
C LEU A 41 -10.76 10.31 8.33
N ALA A 42 -11.27 11.29 9.09
CA ALA A 42 -12.58 11.21 9.70
C ALA A 42 -13.70 11.07 8.65
N GLY A 43 -13.68 11.92 7.62
CA GLY A 43 -14.65 11.85 6.53
C GLY A 43 -14.57 10.54 5.73
N TRP A 44 -13.37 9.99 5.54
CA TRP A 44 -13.23 8.65 4.96
C TRP A 44 -13.90 7.58 5.84
N ILE A 45 -13.62 7.58 7.14
CA ILE A 45 -14.16 6.58 8.07
C ILE A 45 -15.70 6.69 8.18
N GLU A 46 -16.23 7.91 8.26
CA GLU A 46 -17.67 8.17 8.33
C GLU A 46 -18.40 7.69 7.06
N SER A 47 -17.81 7.93 5.88
CA SER A 47 -18.43 7.54 4.61
C SER A 47 -18.24 6.05 4.28
N SER A 48 -17.09 5.47 4.59
CA SER A 48 -16.77 4.08 4.24
C SER A 48 -17.18 3.06 5.29
N GLN A 49 -17.38 3.50 6.54
CA GLN A 49 -17.56 2.63 7.71
C GLN A 49 -16.44 1.60 7.85
N ASP A 50 -15.21 1.99 7.50
CA ASP A 50 -14.05 1.10 7.51
C ASP A 50 -13.89 0.44 8.91
N PRO A 51 -14.05 -0.89 9.01
CA PRO A 51 -14.07 -1.58 10.30
C PRO A 51 -12.69 -1.57 10.99
N PHE A 52 -11.61 -1.39 10.23
CA PHE A 52 -10.25 -1.36 10.77
C PHE A 52 -9.90 0.02 11.36
N LEU A 53 -10.44 1.08 10.76
CA LEU A 53 -10.14 2.47 11.12
C LEU A 53 -11.19 3.10 12.03
N THR A 54 -12.44 2.62 12.02
CA THR A 54 -13.50 3.13 12.90
C THR A 54 -13.12 3.15 14.39
N PRO A 55 -12.43 2.14 14.97
CA PRO A 55 -11.97 2.18 16.35
C PRO A 55 -11.00 3.34 16.64
N LEU A 56 -10.24 3.81 15.64
CA LEU A 56 -9.29 4.90 15.78
C LEU A 56 -9.98 6.21 16.17
N LEU A 57 -11.11 6.55 15.52
CA LEU A 57 -11.87 7.74 15.88
C LEU A 57 -12.55 7.61 17.24
N LYS A 58 -13.05 6.42 17.57
CA LYS A 58 -13.83 6.19 18.79
C LYS A 58 -12.97 6.09 20.04
N THR A 59 -11.80 5.48 19.92
CA THR A 59 -10.97 5.07 21.07
C THR A 59 -9.52 5.54 20.98
N GLY A 60 -9.13 6.16 19.86
CA GLY A 60 -7.73 6.53 19.60
C GLY A 60 -6.82 5.33 19.31
N ARG A 61 -7.37 4.14 19.06
CA ARG A 61 -6.62 2.89 18.84
C ARG A 61 -7.29 2.05 17.76
N VAL A 62 -6.49 1.23 17.08
CA VAL A 62 -6.95 0.17 16.17
C VAL A 62 -6.69 -1.19 16.77
N GLU A 63 -7.24 -2.25 16.16
CA GLU A 63 -7.01 -3.62 16.59
C GLU A 63 -5.51 -3.99 16.59
N PRO A 64 -4.99 -4.71 17.60
CA PRO A 64 -3.54 -4.92 17.75
C PRO A 64 -2.84 -5.55 16.55
N TRP A 65 -3.48 -6.50 15.87
CA TRP A 65 -2.92 -7.15 14.68
C TRP A 65 -2.82 -6.17 13.50
N PHE A 66 -3.84 -5.32 13.32
CA PHE A 66 -3.87 -4.32 12.26
C PHE A 66 -2.92 -3.16 12.57
N TRP A 67 -2.80 -2.79 13.85
CA TRP A 67 -1.79 -1.86 14.31
C TRP A 67 -0.38 -2.34 13.95
N GLY A 68 -0.08 -3.62 14.15
CA GLY A 68 1.20 -4.21 13.72
C GLY A 68 1.47 -4.09 12.22
N ILE A 69 0.43 -4.21 11.38
CA ILE A 69 0.52 -3.97 9.94
C ILE A 69 0.81 -2.49 9.66
N ILE A 70 0.04 -1.58 10.25
CA ILE A 70 0.23 -0.13 10.09
C ILE A 70 1.64 0.32 10.49
N VAL A 71 2.18 -0.22 11.59
CA VAL A 71 3.56 0.04 12.02
C VAL A 71 4.55 -0.45 10.95
N CYS A 72 4.35 -1.67 10.43
CA CYS A 72 5.19 -2.17 9.35
C CYS A 72 5.12 -1.30 8.10
N GLU A 73 3.92 -0.83 7.77
CA GLU A 73 3.66 0.03 6.63
C GLU A 73 4.41 1.35 6.76
N LEU A 74 4.31 2.01 7.92
CA LEU A 74 4.94 3.31 8.15
C LEU A 74 6.47 3.24 8.17
N PHE A 75 7.06 2.22 8.80
CA PHE A 75 8.50 2.16 9.03
C PHE A 75 9.30 1.35 8.01
N PHE A 76 8.68 0.38 7.33
CA PHE A 76 9.37 -0.47 6.37
C PHE A 76 8.82 -0.31 4.95
N GLN A 77 7.51 -0.34 4.78
CA GLN A 77 6.90 -0.25 3.45
C GLN A 77 7.07 1.15 2.86
N LEU A 78 6.76 2.21 3.61
CA LEU A 78 6.78 3.60 3.16
C LEU A 78 8.18 4.07 2.70
N PRO A 79 9.28 3.83 3.43
CA PRO A 79 10.62 4.17 2.94
C PRO A 79 10.99 3.37 1.69
N LEU A 80 10.66 2.08 1.67
CA LEU A 80 10.94 1.20 0.53
C LEU A 80 10.21 1.65 -0.73
N GLU A 81 8.91 1.92 -0.62
CA GLU A 81 8.08 2.30 -1.77
C GLU A 81 8.39 3.71 -2.28
N SER A 82 8.78 4.63 -1.39
CA SER A 82 9.29 5.96 -1.77
C SER A 82 10.58 5.83 -2.59
N TRP A 83 11.50 4.97 -2.15
CA TRP A 83 12.72 4.68 -2.92
C TRP A 83 12.41 3.98 -4.26
N LEU A 84 11.49 3.01 -4.26
CA LEU A 84 11.04 2.33 -5.47
C LEU A 84 10.43 3.31 -6.48
N LEU A 85 9.59 4.25 -6.03
CA LEU A 85 9.02 5.29 -6.89
C LEU A 85 10.10 6.09 -7.60
N VAL A 86 11.12 6.57 -6.88
CA VAL A 86 12.24 7.31 -7.46
C VAL A 86 12.95 6.47 -8.53
N LYS A 87 13.19 5.19 -8.25
CA LYS A 87 13.88 4.29 -9.19
C LYS A 87 13.03 3.93 -10.41
N VAL A 88 11.73 3.77 -10.24
CA VAL A 88 10.77 3.60 -11.33
C VAL A 88 10.73 4.85 -12.21
N TRP A 89 10.75 6.04 -11.61
CA TRP A 89 10.82 7.32 -12.32
C TRP A 89 12.11 7.45 -13.14
N GLN A 90 13.26 7.10 -12.53
CA GLN A 90 14.58 7.09 -13.15
C GLN A 90 14.79 5.94 -14.15
N LYS A 91 13.84 4.98 -14.23
CA LYS A 91 13.92 3.77 -15.07
C LYS A 91 15.08 2.84 -14.71
N GLU A 92 15.51 2.82 -13.45
CA GLU A 92 16.59 1.97 -12.92
C GLU A 92 16.07 0.56 -12.54
N TRP A 93 15.49 -0.15 -13.51
CA TRP A 93 14.75 -1.41 -13.28
C TRP A 93 15.60 -2.55 -12.72
N ASP A 94 16.88 -2.60 -13.10
CA ASP A 94 17.84 -3.61 -12.68
C ASP A 94 18.13 -3.55 -11.17
N ARG A 95 18.16 -2.34 -10.61
CA ARG A 95 18.45 -2.10 -9.19
C ARG A 95 17.29 -2.45 -8.26
N ILE A 96 16.06 -2.49 -8.78
CA ILE A 96 14.85 -2.68 -7.97
C ILE A 96 14.21 -4.06 -8.10
N ARG A 97 14.80 -4.99 -8.86
CA ARG A 97 14.16 -6.29 -9.14
C ARG A 97 13.84 -7.09 -7.88
N VAL A 98 14.85 -7.31 -7.04
CA VAL A 98 14.68 -8.07 -5.79
C VAL A 98 13.74 -7.33 -4.86
N TRP A 99 13.93 -6.01 -4.73
CA TRP A 99 13.11 -5.15 -3.89
C TRP A 99 11.64 -5.08 -4.32
N ALA A 100 11.35 -5.18 -5.62
CA ALA A 100 9.99 -5.28 -6.14
C ALA A 100 9.30 -6.58 -5.70
N VAL A 101 10.03 -7.70 -5.65
CA VAL A 101 9.51 -8.96 -5.12
C VAL A 101 9.29 -8.86 -3.62
N VAL A 102 10.27 -8.32 -2.87
CA VAL A 102 10.16 -8.14 -1.41
C VAL A 102 8.95 -7.28 -1.06
N TYR A 103 8.79 -6.13 -1.73
CA TYR A 103 7.65 -5.25 -1.58
C TYR A 103 6.33 -5.98 -1.88
N ALA A 104 6.24 -6.64 -3.03
CA ALA A 104 5.02 -7.33 -3.44
C ALA A 104 4.63 -8.45 -2.46
N VAL A 105 5.59 -9.25 -2.00
CA VAL A 105 5.34 -10.30 -1.01
C VAL A 105 4.84 -9.70 0.29
N HIS A 106 5.48 -8.64 0.80
CA HIS A 106 5.04 -7.96 2.00
C HIS A 106 3.58 -7.49 1.88
N VAL A 107 3.26 -6.73 0.82
CA VAL A 107 1.91 -6.21 0.62
C VAL A 107 0.88 -7.33 0.46
N VAL A 108 1.19 -8.40 -0.27
CA VAL A 108 0.29 -9.57 -0.38
C VAL A 108 0.05 -10.20 0.99
N THR A 109 1.10 -10.35 1.81
CA THR A 109 0.98 -10.96 3.15
C THR A 109 0.21 -10.12 4.16
N THR A 110 0.11 -8.80 3.95
CA THR A 110 -0.70 -7.92 4.80
C THR A 110 -2.13 -7.77 4.27
N MET A 111 -2.30 -7.61 2.95
CA MET A 111 -3.60 -7.38 2.32
C MET A 111 -4.50 -8.62 2.29
N VAL A 112 -3.94 -9.83 2.14
CA VAL A 112 -4.77 -11.05 2.12
C VAL A 112 -5.53 -11.23 3.44
N PRO A 113 -4.90 -11.15 4.63
CA PRO A 113 -5.62 -11.16 5.91
C PRO A 113 -6.67 -10.04 6.02
N ILE A 114 -6.35 -8.81 5.60
CA ILE A 114 -7.27 -7.67 5.63
C ILE A 114 -8.53 -7.95 4.79
N LEU A 115 -8.36 -8.46 3.56
CA LEU A 115 -9.48 -8.79 2.69
C LEU A 115 -10.33 -9.95 3.23
N VAL A 116 -9.72 -10.92 3.90
CA VAL A 116 -10.45 -12.00 4.58
C VAL A 116 -11.31 -11.44 5.72
N VAL A 117 -10.77 -10.55 6.56
CA VAL A 117 -11.56 -9.91 7.62
C VAL A 117 -12.66 -9.01 7.03
N LEU A 118 -12.36 -8.26 5.97
CA LEU A 118 -13.34 -7.40 5.29
C LEU A 118 -14.48 -8.19 4.65
N LYS A 119 -14.21 -9.40 4.16
CA LYS A 119 -15.24 -10.30 3.63
C LYS A 119 -16.30 -10.60 4.69
N GLU A 120 -15.85 -10.92 5.90
CA GLU A 120 -16.69 -11.30 7.04
C GLU A 120 -17.30 -10.09 7.79
N ALA A 121 -16.75 -8.88 7.60
CA ALA A 121 -17.25 -7.68 8.23
C ALA A 121 -18.69 -7.34 7.79
N ASP A 122 -19.56 -6.96 8.72
CA ASP A 122 -20.91 -6.48 8.44
C ASP A 122 -20.89 -4.95 8.33
N VAL A 123 -20.76 -4.45 7.09
CA VAL A 123 -20.60 -3.03 6.75
C VAL A 123 -21.46 -2.70 5.54
N GLU A 124 -22.17 -1.58 5.60
CA GLU A 124 -23.12 -1.16 4.55
C GLU A 124 -22.40 -0.88 3.23
N ASN A 125 -21.28 -0.16 3.30
CA ASN A 125 -20.49 0.28 2.16
C ASN A 125 -19.38 -0.71 1.75
N LYS A 126 -19.66 -2.02 1.86
CA LYS A 126 -18.68 -3.09 1.55
C LYS A 126 -18.02 -2.90 0.18
N TRP A 127 -18.76 -2.53 -0.86
CA TRP A 127 -18.19 -2.32 -2.20
C TRP A 127 -17.18 -1.18 -2.30
N VAL A 128 -17.37 -0.10 -1.53
CA VAL A 128 -16.40 1.02 -1.46
C VAL A 128 -15.10 0.55 -0.83
N LEU A 129 -15.21 -0.28 0.22
CA LEU A 129 -14.04 -0.87 0.89
C LEU A 129 -13.33 -1.86 -0.05
N TRP A 130 -14.06 -2.78 -0.68
CA TRP A 130 -13.44 -3.69 -1.66
C TRP A 130 -12.77 -2.92 -2.81
N GLY A 131 -13.41 -1.88 -3.33
CA GLY A 131 -12.87 -1.01 -4.37
C GLY A 131 -11.63 -0.21 -3.96
N SER A 132 -11.44 0.05 -2.67
CA SER A 132 -10.24 0.72 -2.14
C SER A 132 -9.13 -0.27 -1.80
N TYR A 133 -9.43 -1.40 -1.16
CA TYR A 133 -8.42 -2.38 -0.72
C TYR A 133 -7.89 -3.28 -1.84
N VAL A 134 -8.73 -3.74 -2.77
CA VAL A 134 -8.30 -4.69 -3.83
C VAL A 134 -7.21 -4.12 -4.74
N PRO A 135 -7.28 -2.85 -5.20
CA PRO A 135 -6.18 -2.26 -5.97
C PRO A 135 -4.83 -2.31 -5.24
N PHE A 136 -4.83 -2.13 -3.91
CA PHE A 136 -3.62 -2.22 -3.08
C PHE A 136 -3.06 -3.64 -2.96
N LEU A 137 -3.84 -4.68 -3.30
CA LEU A 137 -3.31 -6.04 -3.46
C LEU A 137 -2.80 -6.29 -4.89
N ILE A 138 -3.63 -5.98 -5.89
CA ILE A 138 -3.39 -6.39 -7.27
C ILE A 138 -2.21 -5.64 -7.90
N LEU A 139 -2.10 -4.32 -7.67
CA LEU A 139 -1.06 -3.51 -8.29
C LEU A 139 0.35 -3.85 -7.77
N PRO A 140 0.57 -4.06 -6.45
CA PRO A 140 1.85 -4.56 -5.93
C PRO A 140 2.21 -5.95 -6.42
N ALA A 141 1.24 -6.88 -6.46
CA ALA A 141 1.48 -8.22 -7.00
C ALA A 141 1.90 -8.14 -8.47
N LEU A 142 1.23 -7.33 -9.28
CA LEU A 142 1.59 -7.07 -10.67
C LEU A 142 2.97 -6.39 -10.79
N PHE A 143 3.30 -5.45 -9.90
CA PHE A 143 4.60 -4.78 -9.88
C PHE A 143 5.74 -5.78 -9.60
N GLY A 144 5.60 -6.60 -8.55
CA GLY A 144 6.57 -7.63 -8.20
C GLY A 144 6.74 -8.67 -9.30
N TRP A 145 5.63 -9.11 -9.91
CA TRP A 145 5.69 -9.99 -11.07
C TRP A 145 6.37 -9.33 -12.26
N ALA A 146 5.95 -8.14 -12.68
CA ALA A 146 6.42 -7.52 -13.92
C ALA A 146 7.89 -7.04 -13.83
N VAL A 147 8.27 -6.44 -12.70
CA VAL A 147 9.62 -5.87 -12.49
C VAL A 147 10.58 -6.89 -11.91
N GLY A 148 10.13 -7.66 -10.92
CA GLY A 148 10.98 -8.66 -10.25
C GLY A 148 11.20 -9.91 -11.10
N LEU A 149 10.10 -10.53 -11.54
CA LEU A 149 10.13 -11.86 -12.16
C LEU A 149 10.11 -11.83 -13.69
N GLY A 150 9.30 -10.95 -14.30
CA GLY A 150 8.91 -10.98 -15.72
C GLY A 150 9.81 -10.16 -16.66
N GLY A 151 10.66 -9.27 -16.13
CA GLY A 151 11.45 -8.33 -16.95
C GLY A 151 12.63 -8.91 -17.74
N GLN A 152 12.88 -10.23 -17.73
CA GLN A 152 14.16 -10.81 -18.20
C GLN A 152 14.12 -11.94 -19.22
N SER A 153 13.00 -12.22 -19.90
CA SER A 153 13.07 -13.13 -21.06
C SER A 153 14.05 -12.64 -22.15
N ASN A 154 14.35 -11.33 -22.22
CA ASN A 154 15.24 -10.76 -23.24
C ASN A 154 16.66 -10.38 -22.77
N VAL A 155 16.91 -10.15 -21.48
CA VAL A 155 18.24 -9.70 -20.99
C VAL A 155 19.25 -10.87 -20.87
N ARG A 156 18.77 -12.11 -20.66
CA ARG A 156 19.64 -13.30 -20.63
C ARG A 156 20.20 -13.69 -22.01
N LYS A 157 19.60 -13.23 -23.12
CA LYS A 157 20.08 -13.56 -24.48
C LYS A 157 21.33 -12.78 -24.89
N VAL A 158 21.52 -11.56 -24.39
CA VAL A 158 22.62 -10.68 -24.84
C VAL A 158 23.95 -10.99 -24.14
N LYS A 159 23.94 -11.60 -22.95
CA LYS A 159 25.17 -11.98 -22.22
C LYS A 159 25.67 -13.40 -22.48
N ARG A 160 25.08 -14.13 -23.44
CA ARG A 160 25.44 -15.50 -23.79
C ARG A 160 25.79 -15.69 -25.28
N GLY A 161 25.94 -14.58 -26.02
CA GLY A 161 26.42 -14.57 -27.41
C GLY A 161 27.78 -13.91 -27.50
#